data_AF-A0A925WSN8-F1
#
_entry.id   AF-A0A925WSN8-F1
#
_cell.length_a   1.000
_cell.length_b   1.000
_cell.length_c   1.000
_cell.angle_alpha   90.00
_cell.angle_beta   90.00
_cell.angle_gamma   90.00
#
_symmetry.space_group_name_H-M   'P 1'
#
loop_
_entity.id
_entity.type
_entity.pdbx_description
1 polymer ?
#
loop_
_entity_poly.entity_id
_entity_poly.type
_entity_poly.pdbx_seq_one_letter_code
_entity_poly.pdbx_strand_id
1 'polypeptide(L)'
;MSVAATVPRRRRRPATRAHRIAVLLYAVLCVLVAGVALFPVRSGSLRLALISGLFGLWAGALFLFWDRIFVRVLCLAAAVAAGALALLPTLAIDTDSLRGKYVRSLQSYEGTRYVWGGETRLGMDCSGLVRAGLMEAETKEALRARNFVLLRKAASLWWNDASAKALSEEFQGRTRKLGVTRSLNEADYTLLKPGDLAVTAGGQHILAYTGDKTWIEADPGAGKVVSVRVPSRDGWFVQEATLLRWRILEPTAQNAEPR
;
A
#
# COMPACT_ATOMS: atom_id res chain seq x y z
N MET A 1 22.84 -27.03 61.34
CA MET A 1 21.61 -26.24 61.18
C MET A 1 21.73 -25.41 59.90
N SER A 2 21.01 -25.78 58.84
CA SER A 2 20.86 -24.94 57.64
C SER A 2 19.44 -25.16 57.12
N VAL A 3 18.58 -24.17 57.33
CA VAL A 3 17.18 -24.21 56.91
C VAL A 3 17.14 -23.69 55.48
N ALA A 4 17.05 -24.60 54.52
CA ALA A 4 16.78 -24.26 53.14
C ALA A 4 15.37 -23.68 53.03
N ALA A 5 15.26 -22.37 52.82
CA ALA A 5 14.00 -21.70 52.56
C ALA A 5 13.46 -22.14 51.18
N THR A 6 12.51 -23.06 51.19
CA THR A 6 11.70 -23.43 50.02
C THR A 6 10.96 -22.20 49.50
N VAL A 7 11.43 -21.64 48.39
CA VAL A 7 10.73 -20.58 47.64
C VAL A 7 9.35 -21.13 47.23
N PRO A 8 8.23 -20.51 47.63
CA PRO A 8 6.91 -21.02 47.31
C PRO A 8 6.67 -20.92 45.81
N ARG A 9 6.52 -22.07 45.14
CA ARG A 9 6.03 -22.14 43.76
C ARG A 9 4.67 -21.43 43.70
N ARG A 10 4.59 -20.27 43.04
CA ARG A 10 3.32 -19.58 42.74
C ARG A 10 2.37 -20.58 42.04
N ARG A 11 1.42 -21.15 42.80
CA ARG A 11 0.32 -21.94 42.22
C ARG A 11 -0.47 -21.02 41.30
N ARG A 12 -0.44 -21.29 39.99
CA ARG A 12 -1.30 -20.59 39.03
C ARG A 12 -2.74 -20.88 39.40
N ARG A 13 -3.49 -19.85 39.82
CA ARG A 13 -4.92 -19.97 40.05
C ARG A 13 -5.58 -20.41 38.73
N PRO A 14 -6.53 -21.35 38.76
CA PRO A 14 -7.24 -21.76 37.55
C PRO A 14 -7.93 -20.55 36.91
N ALA A 15 -7.85 -20.45 35.58
CA ALA A 15 -8.46 -19.35 34.83
C ALA A 15 -9.97 -19.28 35.10
N THR A 16 -10.44 -18.10 35.48
CA THR A 16 -11.87 -17.83 35.70
C THR A 16 -12.68 -18.02 34.41
N ARG A 17 -13.99 -18.27 34.52
CA ARG A 17 -14.90 -18.37 33.36
C ARG A 17 -14.77 -17.14 32.44
N ALA A 18 -14.68 -15.95 33.03
CA ALA A 18 -14.48 -14.70 32.31
C ALA A 18 -13.16 -14.67 31.50
N HIS A 19 -12.05 -15.15 32.08
CA HIS A 19 -10.78 -15.24 31.36
C HIS A 19 -10.86 -16.19 30.15
N ARG A 20 -11.51 -17.35 30.30
CA ARG A 20 -11.70 -18.30 29.18
C ARG A 20 -12.52 -17.70 28.04
N ILE A 21 -13.58 -16.95 28.38
CA ILE A 21 -14.39 -16.23 27.38
C ILE A 21 -13.55 -15.16 26.68
N ALA A 22 -12.76 -14.37 27.42
CA ALA A 22 -11.91 -13.36 26.82
C ALA A 22 -10.86 -13.94 25.87
N VAL A 23 -10.25 -15.09 26.20
CA VAL A 23 -9.34 -15.81 25.30
C VAL A 23 -10.05 -16.28 24.03
N LEU A 24 -11.28 -16.81 24.14
CA LEU A 24 -12.07 -17.22 22.97
C LEU A 24 -12.40 -16.03 22.06
N LEU A 25 -12.89 -14.92 22.64
CA LEU A 25 -13.19 -13.70 21.89
C LEU A 25 -11.94 -13.15 21.18
N TYR A 26 -10.79 -13.19 21.85
CA TYR A 26 -9.51 -12.80 21.26
C TYR A 26 -9.12 -13.70 20.08
N ALA A 27 -9.26 -15.02 20.22
CA ALA A 27 -9.00 -15.96 19.14
C ALA A 27 -9.93 -15.74 17.93
N VAL A 28 -11.22 -15.49 18.17
CA VAL A 28 -12.18 -15.14 17.12
C VAL A 28 -11.78 -13.83 16.44
N LEU A 29 -11.39 -12.81 17.20
CA LEU A 29 -10.92 -11.54 16.65
C LEU A 29 -9.68 -11.72 15.78
N CYS A 30 -8.72 -12.57 16.17
CA CYS A 30 -7.55 -12.89 15.34
C CYS A 30 -7.97 -13.45 13.97
N VAL A 31 -8.93 -14.39 13.96
CA VAL A 31 -9.42 -15.00 12.71
C VAL A 31 -10.13 -13.96 11.84
N LEU A 32 -10.98 -13.11 12.43
CA LEU A 32 -11.68 -12.05 11.70
C LEU A 32 -10.71 -11.03 11.10
N VAL A 33 -9.72 -10.57 11.88
CA VAL A 33 -8.68 -9.65 11.39
C VAL A 33 -7.87 -10.29 10.27
N ALA A 34 -7.48 -11.56 10.42
CA ALA A 34 -6.77 -12.29 9.36
C ALA A 34 -7.63 -12.40 8.08
N GLY A 35 -8.92 -12.72 8.21
CA GLY A 35 -9.85 -12.79 7.08
C GLY A 35 -9.95 -11.46 6.33
N VAL A 36 -10.14 -10.34 7.06
CA VAL A 36 -10.16 -9.00 6.46
C VAL A 36 -8.80 -8.63 5.86
N ALA A 37 -7.69 -8.98 6.51
CA ALA A 37 -6.35 -8.70 6.02
C ALA A 37 -6.00 -9.46 4.74
N LEU A 38 -6.54 -10.66 4.55
CA LEU A 38 -6.34 -11.47 3.34
C LEU A 38 -7.38 -11.20 2.24
N PHE A 39 -8.44 -10.44 2.54
CA PHE A 39 -9.43 -10.10 1.54
C PHE A 39 -8.85 -9.14 0.48
N PRO A 40 -9.02 -9.43 -0.83
CA PRO A 40 -8.33 -8.69 -1.89
C PRO A 40 -8.85 -7.26 -2.08
N VAL A 41 -10.11 -7.01 -1.75
CA VAL A 41 -10.77 -5.70 -1.91
C VAL A 41 -10.54 -4.83 -0.68
N ARG A 42 -10.24 -3.55 -0.89
CA ARG A 42 -9.91 -2.59 0.17
C ARG A 42 -10.86 -1.39 0.21
N SER A 43 -12.13 -1.65 0.49
CA SER A 43 -13.11 -0.58 0.73
C SER A 43 -12.81 0.19 2.02
N GLY A 44 -13.29 1.43 2.14
CA GLY A 44 -13.15 2.24 3.35
C GLY A 44 -13.68 1.54 4.61
N SER A 45 -14.79 0.79 4.51
CA SER A 45 -15.34 0.03 5.62
C SER A 45 -14.44 -1.14 6.04
N LEU A 46 -13.85 -1.86 5.09
CA LEU A 46 -12.89 -2.94 5.39
C LEU A 46 -11.59 -2.41 5.97
N ARG A 47 -11.10 -1.26 5.49
CA ARG A 47 -9.94 -0.57 6.06
C ARG A 47 -10.20 -0.15 7.51
N LEU A 48 -11.38 0.41 7.80
CA LEU A 48 -11.80 0.76 9.16
C LEU A 48 -11.91 -0.50 10.05
N ALA A 49 -12.56 -1.55 9.56
CA ALA A 49 -12.68 -2.82 10.28
C ALA A 49 -11.30 -3.42 10.61
N LEU A 50 -10.35 -3.33 9.68
CA LEU A 50 -8.97 -3.77 9.90
C LEU A 50 -8.28 -2.96 11.01
N ILE A 51 -8.35 -1.62 10.97
CA ILE A 51 -7.76 -0.76 12.01
C ILE A 51 -8.39 -1.05 13.37
N SER A 52 -9.72 -1.08 13.45
CA SER A 52 -10.46 -1.36 14.70
C SER A 52 -10.12 -2.75 15.24
N GLY A 53 -10.01 -3.74 14.36
CA GLY A 53 -9.61 -5.10 14.73
C GLY A 53 -8.17 -5.17 15.24
N LEU A 54 -7.22 -4.51 14.57
CA LEU A 54 -5.82 -4.42 15.02
C LEU A 54 -5.70 -3.72 16.38
N PHE A 55 -6.47 -2.65 16.59
CA PHE A 55 -6.55 -1.99 17.90
C PHE A 55 -7.12 -2.93 18.97
N GLY A 56 -8.18 -3.67 18.66
CA GLY A 56 -8.75 -4.68 19.55
C GLY A 56 -7.77 -5.81 19.87
N LEU A 57 -6.96 -6.26 18.91
CA LEU A 57 -5.89 -7.24 19.12
C LEU A 57 -4.77 -6.69 20.02
N TRP A 58 -4.41 -5.42 19.84
CA TRP A 58 -3.42 -4.76 20.69
C TRP A 58 -3.92 -4.60 22.13
N ALA A 59 -5.15 -4.10 22.32
CA ALA A 59 -5.77 -3.93 23.64
C ALA A 59 -6.02 -5.28 24.32
N GLY A 60 -6.50 -6.28 23.57
CA GLY A 60 -6.71 -7.63 24.05
C GLY A 60 -5.41 -8.32 24.46
N ALA A 61 -4.31 -8.10 23.73
CA ALA A 61 -2.99 -8.62 24.11
C ALA A 61 -2.51 -8.03 25.44
N LEU A 62 -2.65 -6.71 25.61
CA LEU A 62 -2.33 -6.05 26.88
C LEU A 62 -3.18 -6.57 28.03
N PHE A 63 -4.49 -6.77 27.83
CA PHE A 63 -5.40 -7.27 28.85
C PHE A 63 -5.11 -8.73 29.24
N LEU A 64 -4.99 -9.63 28.25
CA LEU A 64 -4.85 -11.08 28.50
C LEU A 64 -3.44 -11.48 28.96
N PHE A 65 -2.42 -10.74 28.52
CA PHE A 65 -1.03 -11.10 28.74
C PHE A 65 -0.25 -10.02 29.50
N TRP A 66 -0.94 -9.20 30.30
CA TRP A 66 -0.33 -8.12 31.09
C TRP A 66 0.85 -8.60 31.96
N ASP A 67 0.74 -9.80 32.52
CA ASP A 67 1.79 -10.40 33.36
C ASP A 67 3.08 -10.72 32.59
N ARG A 68 3.03 -10.72 31.25
CA ARG A 68 4.19 -10.96 30.39
C ARG A 68 4.84 -9.64 30.04
N ILE A 69 5.97 -9.35 30.69
CA ILE A 69 6.74 -8.11 30.45
C ILE A 69 7.06 -7.89 28.97
N PHE A 70 7.42 -8.94 28.25
CA PHE A 70 7.69 -8.87 26.81
C PHE A 70 6.50 -8.34 26.01
N VAL A 71 5.27 -8.77 26.31
CA VAL A 71 4.06 -8.31 25.61
C VAL A 71 3.82 -6.83 25.88
N ARG A 72 3.94 -6.39 27.14
CA ARG A 72 3.79 -4.97 27.50
C ARG A 72 4.80 -4.09 26.78
N VAL A 73 6.07 -4.49 26.80
CA VAL A 73 7.15 -3.76 26.13
C VAL A 73 6.90 -3.70 24.62
N LEU A 74 6.51 -4.82 23.99
CA LEU A 74 6.21 -4.86 22.56
C LEU A 74 5.03 -3.96 22.19
N CYS A 75 3.92 -4.04 22.93
CA CYS A 75 2.74 -3.22 22.70
C CYS A 75 3.02 -1.72 22.90
N LEU A 76 3.82 -1.36 23.92
CA LEU A 76 4.23 0.02 24.15
C LEU A 76 5.18 0.52 23.06
N ALA A 77 6.19 -0.28 22.70
CA ALA A 77 7.12 0.04 21.63
C ALA A 77 6.39 0.24 20.29
N ALA A 78 5.39 -0.59 19.98
CA ALA A 78 4.56 -0.44 18.78
C ALA A 78 3.78 0.89 18.79
N ALA A 79 3.18 1.26 19.93
CA ALA A 79 2.46 2.52 20.07
C ALA A 79 3.40 3.73 19.93
N VAL A 80 4.57 3.68 20.56
CA VAL A 80 5.60 4.72 20.44
C VAL A 80 6.12 4.82 19.00
N ALA A 81 6.37 3.70 18.33
CA ALA A 81 6.81 3.67 16.95
C ALA A 81 5.76 4.27 16.00
N ALA A 82 4.48 3.95 16.19
CA ALA A 82 3.38 4.54 15.41
C ALA A 82 3.26 6.05 15.63
N GLY A 83 3.39 6.52 16.88
CA GLY A 83 3.41 7.94 17.22
C GLY A 83 4.61 8.67 16.63
N ALA A 84 5.82 8.09 16.75
CA ALA A 84 7.03 8.64 16.17
C ALA A 84 6.90 8.75 14.64
N LEU A 85 6.37 7.72 13.98
CA LEU A 85 6.13 7.73 12.54
C LEU A 85 5.28 8.91 12.10
N ALA A 86 4.25 9.26 12.88
CA ALA A 86 3.36 10.39 12.60
C ALA A 86 4.07 11.75 12.72
N LEU A 87 5.06 11.86 13.61
CA LEU A 87 5.70 13.13 13.99
C LEU A 87 7.05 13.38 13.30
N LEU A 88 7.65 12.37 12.68
CA LEU A 88 8.98 12.51 12.05
C LEU A 88 8.97 13.54 10.90
N PRO A 89 10.00 14.40 10.82
CA PRO A 89 10.07 15.48 9.84
C PRO A 89 10.18 14.97 8.41
N THR A 90 9.76 15.80 7.46
CA THR A 90 9.88 15.52 6.02
C THR A 90 11.34 15.59 5.58
N LEU A 91 11.90 14.47 5.11
CA LEU A 91 13.21 14.41 4.46
C LEU A 91 13.05 14.46 2.94
N ALA A 92 14.09 14.93 2.26
CA ALA A 92 14.16 14.90 0.80
C ALA A 92 13.96 13.48 0.25
N ILE A 93 13.25 13.39 -0.88
CA ILE A 93 12.94 12.12 -1.55
C ILE A 93 13.84 12.01 -2.78
N ASP A 94 14.60 10.92 -2.88
CA ASP A 94 15.30 10.55 -4.11
C ASP A 94 14.26 10.03 -5.12
N THR A 95 13.86 10.91 -6.03
CA THR A 95 12.78 10.65 -6.99
C THR A 95 13.15 9.61 -8.02
N ASP A 96 14.43 9.50 -8.38
CA ASP A 96 14.90 8.55 -9.39
C ASP A 96 14.96 7.14 -8.79
N SER A 97 15.49 7.02 -7.56
CA SER A 97 15.45 5.79 -6.77
C SER A 97 14.02 5.30 -6.55
N LEU A 98 13.10 6.21 -6.20
CA LEU A 98 11.68 5.90 -5.99
C LEU A 98 11.00 5.46 -7.30
N ARG A 99 11.25 6.17 -8.42
CA ARG A 99 10.71 5.84 -9.74
C ARG A 99 11.11 4.44 -10.18
N GLY A 100 12.39 4.09 -10.05
CA GLY A 100 12.87 2.74 -10.36
C GLY A 100 12.22 1.67 -9.49
N LYS A 101 11.95 1.96 -8.20
CA LYS A 101 11.20 1.05 -7.31
C LYS A 101 9.74 0.94 -7.70
N TYR A 102 9.12 2.02 -8.15
CA TYR A 102 7.74 2.03 -8.59
C TYR A 102 7.54 1.09 -9.79
N VAL A 103 8.36 1.23 -10.82
CA VAL A 103 8.31 0.36 -12.01
C VAL A 103 8.51 -1.11 -11.63
N ARG A 104 9.52 -1.42 -10.79
CA ARG A 104 9.75 -2.79 -10.32
C ARG A 104 8.59 -3.34 -9.48
N SER A 105 7.97 -2.51 -8.65
CA SER A 105 6.80 -2.92 -7.87
C SER A 105 5.61 -3.21 -8.78
N LEU A 106 5.34 -2.38 -9.79
CA LEU A 106 4.30 -2.64 -10.80
C LEU A 106 4.54 -3.98 -11.50
N GLN A 107 5.74 -4.19 -12.05
CA GLN A 107 6.11 -5.42 -12.75
C GLN A 107 5.99 -6.66 -11.85
N SER A 108 6.23 -6.52 -10.54
CA SER A 108 6.07 -7.64 -9.60
C SER A 108 4.63 -8.13 -9.45
N TYR A 109 3.63 -7.37 -9.92
CA TYR A 109 2.23 -7.78 -9.93
C TYR A 109 1.81 -8.47 -11.23
N GLU A 110 2.68 -8.58 -12.24
CA GLU A 110 2.35 -9.26 -13.49
C GLU A 110 1.80 -10.67 -13.25
N GLY A 111 0.72 -11.02 -13.94
CA GLY A 111 -0.01 -12.27 -13.75
C GLY A 111 -1.00 -12.30 -12.58
N THR A 112 -1.03 -11.29 -11.70
CA THR A 112 -2.02 -11.19 -10.62
C THR A 112 -3.44 -11.15 -11.20
N ARG A 113 -4.35 -11.97 -10.69
CA ARG A 113 -5.74 -12.05 -11.17
C ARG A 113 -6.47 -10.71 -11.03
N TYR A 114 -7.27 -10.37 -12.04
CA TYR A 114 -8.15 -9.21 -11.99
C TYR A 114 -9.30 -9.45 -11.02
N VAL A 115 -9.49 -8.52 -10.07
CA VAL A 115 -10.64 -8.48 -9.16
C VAL A 115 -11.05 -7.03 -9.01
N TRP A 116 -12.30 -6.70 -9.34
CA TRP A 116 -12.83 -5.36 -9.19
C TRP A 116 -12.74 -4.87 -7.73
N GLY A 117 -12.17 -3.68 -7.52
CA GLY A 117 -11.88 -3.13 -6.18
C GLY A 117 -10.62 -3.71 -5.53
N GLY A 118 -9.89 -4.59 -6.22
CA GLY A 118 -8.73 -5.30 -5.69
C GLY A 118 -7.47 -4.43 -5.61
N GLU A 119 -6.72 -4.55 -4.52
CA GLU A 119 -5.47 -3.78 -4.28
C GLU A 119 -4.35 -4.71 -3.75
N THR A 120 -4.40 -6.01 -4.04
CA THR A 120 -3.48 -7.01 -3.46
C THR A 120 -3.03 -8.07 -4.48
N ARG A 121 -2.04 -8.89 -4.10
CA ARG A 121 -1.60 -10.05 -4.90
C ARG A 121 -2.66 -11.15 -5.06
N LEU A 122 -3.73 -11.11 -4.28
CA LEU A 122 -4.85 -12.06 -4.38
C LEU A 122 -5.96 -11.58 -5.33
N GLY A 123 -5.89 -10.32 -5.75
CA GLY A 123 -6.86 -9.69 -6.61
C GLY A 123 -6.56 -8.21 -6.78
N MET A 124 -6.49 -7.77 -8.02
CA MET A 124 -6.06 -6.42 -8.40
C MET A 124 -7.02 -5.81 -9.43
N ASP A 125 -7.37 -4.53 -9.30
CA ASP A 125 -7.98 -3.76 -10.38
C ASP A 125 -6.98 -2.73 -10.97
N CYS A 126 -7.42 -2.01 -12.00
CA CYS A 126 -6.54 -1.08 -12.73
C CYS A 126 -5.98 0.03 -11.84
N SER A 127 -6.83 0.70 -11.06
CA SER A 127 -6.43 1.72 -10.09
C SER A 127 -5.63 1.15 -8.92
N GLY A 128 -6.02 -0.02 -8.44
CA GLY A 128 -5.37 -0.77 -7.38
C GLY A 128 -3.95 -1.11 -7.74
N LEU A 129 -3.68 -1.51 -8.99
CA LEU A 129 -2.32 -1.81 -9.47
C LEU A 129 -1.40 -0.60 -9.31
N VAL A 130 -1.81 0.55 -9.86
CA VAL A 130 -0.96 1.74 -9.85
C VAL A 130 -0.75 2.29 -8.45
N ARG A 131 -1.75 2.17 -7.57
CA ARG A 131 -1.69 2.58 -6.15
C ARG A 131 -0.84 1.61 -5.34
N ALA A 132 -1.09 0.31 -5.43
CA ALA A 132 -0.34 -0.74 -4.73
C ALA A 132 1.14 -0.72 -5.12
N GLY A 133 1.44 -0.56 -6.42
CA GLY A 133 2.80 -0.40 -6.90
C GLY A 133 3.51 0.78 -6.23
N LEU A 134 2.83 1.92 -6.08
CA LEU A 134 3.41 3.13 -5.47
C LEU A 134 3.59 2.96 -3.97
N MET A 135 2.58 2.46 -3.25
CA MET A 135 2.66 2.17 -1.82
C MET A 135 3.80 1.21 -1.49
N GLU A 136 4.00 0.18 -2.31
CA GLU A 136 5.07 -0.79 -2.14
C GLU A 136 6.45 -0.16 -2.41
N ALA A 137 6.55 0.71 -3.43
CA ALA A 137 7.78 1.43 -3.73
C ALA A 137 8.16 2.45 -2.65
N GLU A 138 7.18 3.22 -2.17
CA GLU A 138 7.34 4.14 -1.03
C GLU A 138 7.79 3.38 0.22
N THR A 139 7.18 2.23 0.51
CA THR A 139 7.56 1.41 1.67
C THR A 139 8.98 0.87 1.56
N LYS A 140 9.35 0.31 0.40
CA LYS A 140 10.71 -0.19 0.14
C LYS A 140 11.75 0.93 0.23
N GLU A 141 11.44 2.10 -0.30
CA GLU A 141 12.35 3.24 -0.24
C GLU A 141 12.45 3.83 1.16
N ALA A 142 11.34 3.88 1.91
CA ALA A 142 11.34 4.31 3.30
C ALA A 142 12.31 3.48 4.15
N LEU A 143 12.29 2.15 3.98
CA LEU A 143 13.16 1.23 4.72
C LEU A 143 14.62 1.37 4.28
N ARG A 144 14.89 1.44 2.97
CA ARG A 144 16.25 1.59 2.42
C ARG A 144 16.89 2.90 2.87
N ALA A 145 16.18 4.02 2.69
CA ALA A 145 16.70 5.37 2.95
C ALA A 145 16.50 5.79 4.42
N ARG A 146 15.86 4.96 5.25
CA ARG A 146 15.39 5.31 6.60
C ARG A 146 14.54 6.59 6.59
N ASN A 147 13.84 6.84 5.48
CA ASN A 147 12.97 7.99 5.27
C ASN A 147 11.52 7.60 5.54
N PHE A 148 11.14 7.64 6.82
CA PHE A 148 9.83 7.20 7.29
C PHE A 148 8.65 8.08 6.82
N VAL A 149 8.93 9.22 6.19
CA VAL A 149 7.91 10.06 5.54
C VAL A 149 7.23 9.31 4.41
N LEU A 150 7.99 8.48 3.69
CA LEU A 150 7.44 7.65 2.61
C LEU A 150 6.47 6.61 3.15
N LEU A 151 6.64 6.09 4.38
CA LEU A 151 5.62 5.25 5.02
C LEU A 151 4.34 6.05 5.34
N ARG A 152 4.46 7.31 5.76
CA ARG A 152 3.27 8.18 5.95
C ARG A 152 2.55 8.44 4.63
N LYS A 153 3.29 8.63 3.53
CA LYS A 153 2.71 8.81 2.19
C LYS A 153 2.03 7.52 1.70
N ALA A 154 2.66 6.37 1.89
CA ALA A 154 2.05 5.07 1.61
C ALA A 154 0.78 4.84 2.43
N ALA A 155 0.80 5.15 3.74
CA ALA A 155 -0.38 5.06 4.60
C ALA A 155 -1.49 6.04 4.19
N SER A 156 -1.12 7.26 3.77
CA SER A 156 -2.07 8.25 3.25
C SER A 156 -2.72 7.76 1.95
N LEU A 157 -1.95 7.20 1.03
CA LEU A 157 -2.48 6.62 -0.21
C LEU A 157 -3.35 5.39 0.09
N TRP A 158 -2.91 4.53 1.02
CA TRP A 158 -3.70 3.39 1.49
C TRP A 158 -5.01 3.82 2.14
N TRP A 159 -5.08 4.96 2.83
CA TRP A 159 -6.35 5.41 3.40
C TRP A 159 -7.29 5.99 2.34
N ASN A 160 -6.75 6.81 1.45
CA ASN A 160 -7.52 7.57 0.47
C ASN A 160 -7.66 6.78 -0.84
N ASP A 161 -8.70 5.96 -0.96
CA ASP A 161 -9.00 5.26 -2.20
C ASP A 161 -9.21 6.22 -3.38
N ALA A 162 -8.85 5.81 -4.59
CA ALA A 162 -8.90 6.67 -5.77
C ALA A 162 -9.09 5.84 -7.04
N SER A 163 -10.20 6.08 -7.75
CA SER A 163 -10.48 5.50 -9.06
C SER A 163 -9.56 6.08 -10.14
N ALA A 164 -9.49 5.41 -11.29
CA ALA A 164 -8.83 5.92 -12.49
C ALA A 164 -9.29 7.36 -12.83
N LYS A 165 -10.61 7.60 -12.81
CA LYS A 165 -11.18 8.94 -12.98
C LYS A 165 -10.64 9.95 -11.97
N ALA A 166 -10.69 9.65 -10.67
CA ALA A 166 -10.21 10.56 -9.64
C ALA A 166 -8.72 10.90 -9.82
N LEU A 167 -7.89 9.91 -10.18
CA LEU A 167 -6.48 10.14 -10.48
C LEU A 167 -6.27 11.04 -11.71
N SER A 168 -7.15 10.97 -12.72
CA SER A 168 -7.12 11.91 -13.86
C SER A 168 -7.54 13.33 -13.50
N GLU A 169 -8.33 13.51 -12.45
CA GLU A 169 -8.80 14.80 -11.93
C GLU A 169 -7.85 15.39 -10.86
N GLU A 170 -6.61 14.90 -10.80
CA GLU A 170 -5.59 15.34 -9.84
C GLU A 170 -6.02 15.18 -8.38
N PHE A 171 -6.72 14.09 -8.03
CA PHE A 171 -7.28 13.86 -6.69
C PHE A 171 -6.27 14.12 -5.56
N GLN A 172 -6.62 15.06 -4.68
CA GLN A 172 -5.79 15.56 -3.57
C GLN A 172 -4.39 16.04 -4.00
N GLY A 173 -4.24 16.52 -5.23
CA GLY A 173 -2.97 16.95 -5.79
C GLY A 173 -1.94 15.84 -5.92
N ARG A 174 -2.34 14.56 -5.96
CA ARG A 174 -1.37 13.43 -6.02
C ARG A 174 -0.77 13.22 -7.40
N THR A 175 -1.50 13.59 -8.44
CA THR A 175 -1.07 13.51 -9.84
C THR A 175 -1.02 14.90 -10.46
N ARG A 176 -0.30 14.98 -11.58
CA ARG A 176 -0.24 16.15 -12.46
C ARG A 176 -0.49 15.69 -13.89
N LYS A 177 -1.30 16.44 -14.64
CA LYS A 177 -1.48 16.22 -16.08
C LYS A 177 -0.23 16.59 -16.88
N LEU A 178 0.19 15.68 -17.75
CA LEU A 178 1.25 15.90 -18.74
C LEU A 178 0.69 16.31 -20.10
N GLY A 179 -0.53 15.86 -20.42
CA GLY A 179 -1.20 16.15 -21.68
C GLY A 179 -2.29 15.13 -22.00
N VAL A 180 -2.83 15.21 -23.20
CA VAL A 180 -3.80 14.25 -23.75
C VAL A 180 -3.23 13.70 -25.05
N THR A 181 -3.42 12.41 -25.30
CA THR A 181 -3.07 11.75 -26.56
C THR A 181 -4.30 11.09 -27.17
N ARG A 182 -4.39 11.04 -28.51
CA ARG A 182 -5.48 10.38 -29.23
C ARG A 182 -5.48 8.87 -29.06
N SER A 183 -4.29 8.30 -28.87
CA SER A 183 -4.06 6.89 -28.63
C SER A 183 -2.72 6.69 -27.91
N LEU A 184 -2.56 5.58 -27.19
CA LEU A 184 -1.25 5.24 -26.62
C LEU A 184 -0.28 4.77 -27.71
N ASN A 185 -0.78 4.29 -28.85
CA ASN A 185 0.04 3.94 -30.01
C ASN A 185 0.78 5.16 -30.58
N GLU A 186 0.18 6.34 -30.50
CA GLU A 186 0.68 7.60 -31.08
C GLU A 186 1.21 8.58 -30.02
N ALA A 187 1.28 8.17 -28.75
CA ALA A 187 1.75 9.05 -27.68
C ALA A 187 3.18 9.53 -27.93
N ASP A 188 3.48 10.76 -27.52
CA ASP A 188 4.86 11.28 -27.54
C ASP A 188 5.67 10.69 -26.36
N TYR A 189 6.36 9.59 -26.65
CA TYR A 189 7.21 8.89 -25.68
C TYR A 189 8.47 9.66 -25.27
N THR A 190 8.80 10.78 -25.93
CA THR A 190 9.95 11.62 -25.52
C THR A 190 9.65 12.42 -24.24
N LEU A 191 8.36 12.67 -23.97
CA LEU A 191 7.89 13.39 -22.79
C LEU A 191 7.63 12.46 -21.59
N LEU A 192 7.45 11.16 -21.85
CA LEU A 192 7.10 10.15 -20.86
C LEU A 192 8.33 9.60 -20.15
N LYS A 193 8.18 9.36 -18.85
CA LYS A 193 9.16 8.66 -18.02
C LYS A 193 8.52 7.38 -17.45
N PRO A 194 9.27 6.28 -17.29
CA PRO A 194 8.77 5.09 -16.59
C PRO A 194 8.14 5.47 -15.24
N GLY A 195 6.96 4.96 -14.94
CA GLY A 195 6.14 5.34 -13.78
C GLY A 195 5.14 6.47 -14.03
N ASP A 196 5.08 7.02 -15.24
CA ASP A 196 3.97 7.87 -15.66
C ASP A 196 2.73 7.03 -15.95
N LEU A 197 1.55 7.64 -15.95
CA LEU A 197 0.27 6.97 -16.04
C LEU A 197 -0.50 7.43 -17.26
N ALA A 198 -1.43 6.60 -17.72
CA ALA A 198 -2.42 6.96 -18.73
C ALA A 198 -3.80 6.56 -18.22
N VAL A 199 -4.73 7.50 -18.19
CA VAL A 199 -6.14 7.22 -17.92
C VAL A 199 -6.92 7.34 -19.22
N THR A 200 -7.62 6.28 -19.60
CA THR A 200 -8.39 6.26 -20.84
C THR A 200 -9.62 7.16 -20.77
N ALA A 201 -10.18 7.48 -21.94
CA ALA A 201 -11.38 8.31 -22.08
C ALA A 201 -12.49 7.94 -21.08
N GLY A 202 -13.08 8.96 -20.45
CA GLY A 202 -14.13 8.79 -19.44
C GLY A 202 -13.65 8.30 -18.07
N GLY A 203 -12.35 8.07 -17.87
CA GLY A 203 -11.81 7.66 -16.57
C GLY A 203 -12.09 6.20 -16.21
N GLN A 204 -12.33 5.36 -17.21
CA GLN A 204 -12.74 3.97 -17.04
C GLN A 204 -11.58 3.04 -16.70
N HIS A 205 -10.38 3.34 -17.21
CA HIS A 205 -9.22 2.47 -17.09
C HIS A 205 -7.93 3.27 -16.90
N ILE A 206 -6.96 2.67 -16.23
CA ILE A 206 -5.65 3.29 -15.97
C ILE A 206 -4.52 2.30 -16.17
N LEU A 207 -3.47 2.77 -16.84
CA LEU A 207 -2.25 2.03 -17.15
C LEU A 207 -1.03 2.79 -16.62
N ALA A 208 0.06 2.07 -16.36
CA ALA A 208 1.35 2.66 -16.01
C ALA A 208 2.41 2.37 -17.08
N TYR A 209 3.15 3.39 -17.48
CA TYR A 209 4.26 3.25 -18.41
C TYR A 209 5.46 2.63 -17.71
N THR A 210 6.04 1.57 -18.26
CA THR A 210 7.19 0.86 -17.67
C THR A 210 8.51 1.12 -18.39
N GLY A 211 8.48 1.87 -19.50
CA GLY A 211 9.63 2.10 -20.38
C GLY A 211 9.48 1.36 -21.70
N ASP A 212 10.37 1.64 -22.66
CA ASP A 212 10.47 0.94 -23.95
C ASP A 212 9.14 0.76 -24.68
N LYS A 213 8.30 1.81 -24.68
CA LYS A 213 6.95 1.79 -25.28
C LYS A 213 6.04 0.68 -24.73
N THR A 214 6.25 0.29 -23.47
CA THR A 214 5.53 -0.78 -22.78
C THR A 214 4.72 -0.23 -21.60
N TRP A 215 3.46 -0.64 -21.53
CA TRP A 215 2.52 -0.29 -20.46
C TRP A 215 2.14 -1.52 -19.68
N ILE A 216 1.90 -1.37 -18.38
CA ILE A 216 1.38 -2.43 -17.52
C ILE A 216 0.01 -2.01 -16.99
N GLU A 217 -0.92 -2.96 -16.96
CA GLU A 217 -2.31 -2.74 -16.58
C GLU A 217 -2.89 -3.99 -15.92
N ALA A 218 -3.87 -3.82 -15.04
CA ALA A 218 -4.74 -4.92 -14.63
C ALA A 218 -5.92 -4.93 -15.61
N ASP A 219 -5.83 -5.78 -16.64
CA ASP A 219 -6.82 -5.78 -17.72
C ASP A 219 -8.03 -6.67 -17.36
N PRO A 220 -9.25 -6.11 -17.32
CA PRO A 220 -10.46 -6.91 -17.12
C PRO A 220 -10.71 -7.91 -18.26
N GLY A 221 -10.27 -7.62 -19.49
CA GLY A 221 -10.41 -8.51 -20.66
C GLY A 221 -9.54 -9.75 -20.54
N ALA A 222 -8.24 -9.57 -20.27
CA ALA A 222 -7.31 -10.66 -19.98
C ALA A 222 -7.53 -11.33 -18.61
N GLY A 223 -8.27 -10.68 -17.71
CA GLY A 223 -8.58 -11.19 -16.37
C GLY A 223 -7.37 -11.21 -15.42
N LYS A 224 -6.31 -10.45 -15.72
CA LYS A 224 -5.07 -10.40 -14.94
C LYS A 224 -4.23 -9.17 -15.26
N VAL A 225 -3.17 -8.96 -14.48
CA VAL A 225 -2.14 -7.96 -14.78
C VAL A 225 -1.28 -8.42 -15.96
N VAL A 226 -1.14 -7.56 -16.96
CA VAL A 226 -0.39 -7.82 -18.19
C VAL A 226 0.47 -6.62 -18.57
N SER A 227 1.59 -6.89 -19.25
CA SER A 227 2.42 -5.88 -19.91
C SER A 227 2.16 -5.90 -21.42
N VAL A 228 1.88 -4.74 -22.00
CA VAL A 228 1.56 -4.58 -23.42
C VAL A 228 2.49 -3.54 -24.04
N ARG A 229 3.20 -3.95 -25.09
CA ARG A 229 4.06 -3.05 -25.88
C ARG A 229 3.26 -2.45 -27.04
N VAL A 230 3.34 -1.14 -27.23
CA VAL A 230 2.69 -0.47 -28.36
C VAL A 230 3.52 -0.60 -29.65
N PRO A 231 2.89 -0.63 -30.85
CA PRO A 231 1.45 -0.50 -31.07
C PRO A 231 0.65 -1.74 -30.67
N SER A 232 -0.53 -1.53 -30.09
CA SER A 232 -1.49 -2.59 -29.76
C SER A 232 -2.85 -2.31 -30.40
N ARG A 233 -3.59 -3.39 -30.69
CA ARG A 233 -4.98 -3.32 -31.16
C ARG A 233 -6.00 -3.36 -30.03
N ASP A 234 -5.55 -3.51 -28.79
CA ASP A 234 -6.44 -3.51 -27.63
C ASP A 234 -7.18 -2.18 -27.50
N GLY A 235 -8.45 -2.26 -27.09
CA GLY A 235 -9.35 -1.11 -26.95
C GLY A 235 -8.77 -0.01 -26.06
N TRP A 236 -7.99 -0.39 -25.04
CA TRP A 236 -7.33 0.54 -24.13
C TRP A 236 -6.25 1.40 -24.80
N PHE A 237 -5.65 0.94 -25.90
CA PHE A 237 -4.49 1.58 -26.55
C PHE A 237 -4.85 2.40 -27.79
N VAL A 238 -6.06 2.22 -28.34
CA VAL A 238 -6.54 2.87 -29.57
C VAL A 238 -7.50 4.02 -29.32
N GLN A 239 -7.74 4.38 -28.06
CA GLN A 239 -8.62 5.48 -27.66
C GLN A 239 -7.85 6.59 -26.95
N GLU A 240 -8.52 7.73 -26.78
CA GLU A 240 -7.94 8.89 -26.11
C GLU A 240 -7.51 8.54 -24.68
N ALA A 241 -6.37 9.08 -24.26
CA ALA A 241 -5.88 8.94 -22.90
C ALA A 241 -5.30 10.25 -22.37
N THR A 242 -5.61 10.55 -21.11
CA THR A 242 -4.95 11.61 -20.33
C THR A 242 -3.66 11.05 -19.74
N LEU A 243 -2.54 11.67 -20.08
CA LEU A 243 -1.22 11.33 -19.56
C LEU A 243 -0.98 12.07 -18.24
N LEU A 244 -0.51 11.34 -17.23
CA LEU A 244 -0.35 11.84 -15.86
C LEU A 244 1.01 11.45 -15.29
N ARG A 245 1.46 12.18 -14.28
CA ARG A 245 2.60 11.79 -13.44
C ARG A 245 2.22 11.90 -11.98
N TRP A 246 2.65 10.93 -11.17
CA TRP A 246 2.60 11.07 -9.72
C TRP A 246 3.48 12.25 -9.29
N ARG A 247 2.94 13.21 -8.53
CA ARG A 247 3.70 14.37 -8.06
C ARG A 247 4.92 13.99 -7.22
N ILE A 248 4.84 12.88 -6.48
CA ILE A 248 5.97 12.37 -5.69
C ILE A 248 7.16 11.93 -6.56
N LEU A 249 6.94 11.67 -7.85
CA LEU A 249 7.98 11.30 -8.80
C LEU A 249 8.50 12.50 -9.61
N GLU A 250 8.02 13.72 -9.31
CA GLU A 250 8.58 14.93 -9.90
C GLU A 250 9.87 15.34 -9.19
N PRO A 251 10.91 15.75 -9.94
CA PRO A 251 12.11 16.31 -9.32
C PRO A 251 11.72 17.47 -8.41
N THR A 252 12.12 17.42 -7.14
CA THR A 252 11.94 18.56 -6.23
C THR A 252 12.98 19.62 -6.59
N ALA A 253 12.66 20.91 -6.42
CA ALA A 253 13.55 22.04 -6.73
C ALA A 253 14.95 21.96 -6.07
N GLN A 254 15.13 21.15 -5.01
CA GLN A 254 16.41 20.91 -4.35
C GLN A 254 17.35 19.95 -5.12
N ASN A 255 16.87 19.25 -6.15
CA ASN A 255 17.66 18.35 -7.00
C ASN A 255 17.93 18.94 -8.40
N ALA A 256 17.62 20.23 -8.61
CA ALA A 256 17.77 20.92 -9.89
C ALA A 256 19.14 21.60 -10.08
N GLU A 257 20.02 21.57 -9.08
CA GLU A 257 21.40 22.01 -9.27
C GLU A 257 22.24 20.88 -9.88
N PRO A 258 22.90 21.11 -11.02
CA PRO A 258 23.86 20.16 -11.56
C PRO A 258 25.04 20.03 -10.59
N ARG A 259 25.38 18.80 -10.21
CA ARG A 259 26.69 18.48 -9.65
C ARG A 259 27.76 18.57 -10.74
#